data_AF-A0A350KM18-F1
#
_entry.id   AF-A0A350KM18-F1
#
_cell.length_a   1.000
_cell.length_b   1.000
_cell.length_c   1.000
_cell.angle_alpha   90.00
_cell.angle_beta   90.00
_cell.angle_gamma   90.00
#
_symmetry.space_group_name_H-M   'P 1'
#
loop_
_entity.id
_entity.type
_entity.pdbx_description
1 polymer ?
#
loop_
_entity_poly.entity_id
_entity_poly.type
_entity_poly.pdbx_seq_one_letter_code
_entity_poly.pdbx_strand_id
1 'polypeptide(L)'
;GDWIVLGDKEGIVKKISLRSTEVESFDKSLIVIPNADILSGEPVIRTRPDATGRLTVSVGVDYGANLDKVLKLAVQEAGKDPRVLKTPPPSAVVASFDDNAVGIKLNCCVENVLQRADVQSGLMIRLHKAFGENGIDIPFPRRVVSLKKSPSARHRDRF
;
A
#
# COMPACT_ATOMS: atom_id res chain seq x y z
N GLY A 1 19.99 12.64 2.90
CA GLY A 1 21.14 12.43 2.00
C GLY A 1 20.64 11.74 0.77
N ASP A 2 21.28 11.99 -0.36
CA ASP A 2 20.94 11.36 -1.63
C ASP A 2 21.55 9.97 -1.70
N TRP A 3 20.87 9.05 -2.37
CA TRP A 3 21.43 7.72 -2.65
C TRP A 3 22.28 7.81 -3.91
N ILE A 4 23.55 7.41 -3.83
CA ILE A 4 24.46 7.41 -4.97
C ILE A 4 24.91 5.98 -5.28
N VAL A 5 24.97 5.65 -6.58
CA VAL A 5 25.58 4.41 -7.09
C VAL A 5 26.64 4.80 -8.11
N LEU A 6 27.89 4.37 -7.88
CA LEU A 6 29.02 4.59 -8.77
C LEU A 6 29.85 3.30 -8.85
N GLY A 7 29.61 2.51 -9.90
CA GLY A 7 30.23 1.20 -10.06
C GLY A 7 29.80 0.22 -8.96
N ASP A 8 30.76 -0.25 -8.16
CA ASP A 8 30.58 -1.12 -7.00
C ASP A 8 30.34 -0.34 -5.68
N LYS A 9 30.44 0.99 -5.71
CA LYS A 9 30.25 1.86 -4.55
C LYS A 9 28.81 2.35 -4.50
N GLU A 10 28.08 2.00 -3.44
CA GLU A 10 26.71 2.47 -3.22
C GLU A 10 26.48 2.92 -1.78
N GLY A 11 25.58 3.89 -1.58
CA GLY A 11 25.19 4.32 -0.25
C GLY A 11 24.53 5.70 -0.20
N ILE A 12 24.33 6.20 1.02
CA ILE A 12 23.70 7.49 1.30
C ILE A 12 24.76 8.56 1.52
N VAL A 13 24.70 9.65 0.77
CA VAL A 13 25.58 10.81 0.94
C VAL A 13 25.37 11.42 2.33
N LYS A 14 26.44 11.45 3.13
CA LYS A 14 26.51 12.08 4.45
C LYS A 14 26.98 13.51 4.36
N LYS A 15 28.02 13.77 3.57
CA LYS A 15 28.68 15.07 3.47
C LYS A 15 29.36 15.26 2.12
N ILE A 16 29.20 16.45 1.54
CA ILE A 16 29.92 16.86 0.35
C ILE A 16 30.96 17.91 0.78
N SER A 17 32.23 17.65 0.47
CA SER A 17 33.35 18.55 0.70
C SER A 17 33.94 19.00 -0.64
N LEU A 18 34.85 19.98 -0.61
CA LEU A 18 35.44 20.56 -1.82
C LEU A 18 36.16 19.53 -2.71
N ARG A 19 36.77 18.50 -2.11
CA ARG A 19 37.58 17.49 -2.81
C ARG A 19 36.96 16.09 -2.85
N SER A 20 36.02 15.79 -1.96
CA SER A 20 35.46 14.45 -1.81
C SER A 20 34.04 14.48 -1.27
N THR A 21 33.33 13.39 -1.50
CA THR A 21 32.00 13.12 -0.97
C THR A 21 32.05 11.88 -0.08
N GLU A 22 31.54 12.02 1.14
CA GLU A 22 31.40 10.95 2.12
C GLU A 22 30.03 10.27 1.96
N VAL A 23 30.05 8.95 1.76
CA VAL A 23 28.89 8.11 1.51
C VAL A 23 28.87 7.00 2.56
N GLU A 24 27.75 6.81 3.24
CA GLU A 24 27.53 5.70 4.17
C GLU A 24 26.88 4.52 3.44
N SER A 25 27.57 3.37 3.43
CA SER A 25 27.07 2.12 2.85
C SER A 25 26.10 1.41 3.80
N PHE A 26 25.36 0.43 3.29
CA PHE A 26 24.38 -0.36 4.06
C PHE A 26 24.98 -1.10 5.26
N ASP A 27 26.25 -1.50 5.17
CA ASP A 27 27.00 -2.14 6.26
C ASP A 27 27.51 -1.13 7.30
N LYS A 28 27.08 0.14 7.20
CA LYS A 28 27.51 1.28 8.03
C LYS A 28 28.99 1.64 7.86
N SER A 29 29.63 1.19 6.78
CA SER A 29 30.97 1.67 6.43
C SER A 29 30.92 3.05 5.79
N LEU A 30 31.97 3.85 6.00
CA LEU A 30 32.12 5.19 5.42
C LEU A 30 33.00 5.10 4.17
N ILE A 31 32.42 5.35 3.01
CA ILE A 31 33.08 5.38 1.71
C ILE A 31 33.38 6.85 1.35
N VAL A 32 34.65 7.16 1.10
CA VAL A 32 35.07 8.50 0.64
C VAL A 32 35.36 8.44 -0.85
N ILE A 33 34.57 9.17 -1.65
CA ILE A 33 34.68 9.22 -3.10
C ILE A 33 35.27 10.57 -3.52
N PRO A 34 36.42 10.63 -4.21
CA PRO A 34 36.93 11.87 -4.79
C PRO A 34 35.94 12.48 -5.77
N ASN A 35 35.76 13.80 -5.75
CA ASN A 35 34.80 14.46 -6.64
C ASN A 35 35.18 14.29 -8.12
N ALA A 36 36.48 14.17 -8.44
CA ALA A 36 36.96 13.88 -9.78
C ALA A 36 36.42 12.54 -10.31
N ASP A 37 36.35 11.52 -9.45
CA ASP A 37 35.84 10.19 -9.81
C ASP A 37 34.34 10.25 -10.08
N ILE A 38 33.58 11.00 -9.27
CA ILE A 38 32.14 11.23 -9.46
C ILE A 38 31.87 11.94 -10.79
N LEU A 39 32.68 12.94 -11.13
CA LEU A 39 32.54 13.72 -12.37
C LEU A 39 32.97 12.92 -13.62
N SER A 40 33.94 12.01 -13.46
CA SER A 40 34.45 11.18 -14.56
C SER A 40 33.59 9.94 -14.84
N GLY A 41 32.85 9.45 -13.84
CA GLY A 41 31.92 8.34 -14.00
C GLY A 41 30.53 8.78 -14.45
N GLU A 42 29.64 7.80 -14.64
CA GLU A 42 28.20 8.01 -14.82
C GLU A 42 27.47 7.68 -13.49
N PRO A 43 27.57 8.52 -12.44
CA PRO A 43 26.91 8.24 -11.18
C PRO A 43 25.39 8.26 -11.35
N VAL A 44 24.70 7.24 -10.86
CA VAL A 44 23.25 7.27 -10.71
C VAL A 44 22.96 7.94 -9.37
N ILE A 45 22.66 9.23 -9.41
CA ILE A 45 22.20 9.99 -8.25
C ILE A 45 20.69 9.83 -8.16
N ARG A 46 20.24 9.12 -7.12
CA ARG A 46 18.84 9.11 -6.73
C ARG A 46 18.67 10.14 -5.61
N THR A 47 18.51 11.38 -6.02
CA THR A 47 18.01 12.44 -5.14
C THR A 47 16.60 12.04 -4.74
N ARG A 48 16.33 12.06 -3.44
CA ARG A 48 14.99 11.78 -2.91
C ARG A 48 14.34 13.14 -2.63
N PRO A 49 13.69 13.78 -3.63
CA PRO A 49 13.15 15.13 -3.43
C PRO A 49 12.07 15.14 -2.35
N ASP A 50 11.37 14.02 -2.12
CA ASP A 50 10.45 13.91 -1.01
C ASP A 50 10.56 12.57 -0.30
N ALA A 51 10.58 12.61 1.04
CA ALA A 51 10.36 11.42 1.85
C ALA A 51 8.96 10.82 1.63
N THR A 52 8.11 11.51 0.87
CA THR A 52 6.75 11.13 0.63
C THR A 52 6.65 9.91 -0.29
N GLY A 53 5.61 9.12 -0.08
CA GLY A 53 5.35 7.93 -0.88
C GLY A 53 3.86 7.73 -1.07
N ARG A 54 3.48 7.26 -2.27
CA ARG A 54 2.09 6.84 -2.51
C ARG A 54 1.85 5.48 -1.85
N LEU A 55 0.81 5.41 -1.04
CA LEU A 55 0.32 4.21 -0.39
C LEU A 55 -1.07 3.89 -0.94
N THR A 56 -1.29 2.62 -1.28
CA THR A 56 -2.59 2.11 -1.70
C THR A 56 -2.98 0.98 -0.75
N VAL A 57 -4.14 1.13 -0.11
CA VAL A 57 -4.75 0.12 0.77
C VAL A 57 -5.96 -0.46 0.04
N SER A 58 -6.05 -1.78 -0.05
CA SER A 58 -7.19 -2.48 -0.67
C SER A 58 -8.01 -3.18 0.40
N VAL A 59 -9.32 -3.01 0.38
CA VAL A 59 -10.26 -3.64 1.31
C VAL A 59 -11.49 -4.13 0.55
N GLY A 60 -11.97 -5.33 0.85
CA GLY A 60 -13.23 -5.85 0.33
C GLY A 60 -14.39 -5.52 1.27
N VAL A 61 -15.53 -5.10 0.72
CA VAL A 61 -16.78 -4.91 1.48
C VAL A 61 -17.90 -5.74 0.87
N ASP A 62 -18.94 -6.01 1.65
CA ASP A 62 -20.08 -6.80 1.18
C ASP A 62 -20.85 -6.07 0.07
N TYR A 63 -21.44 -6.82 -0.86
CA TYR A 63 -22.23 -6.27 -1.97
C TYR A 63 -23.46 -5.49 -1.52
N GLY A 64 -24.01 -5.79 -0.33
CA GLY A 64 -25.12 -5.06 0.27
C GLY A 64 -24.71 -3.76 0.95
N ALA A 65 -23.42 -3.45 1.05
CA ALA A 65 -22.95 -2.24 1.71
C ALA A 65 -23.23 -0.98 0.87
N ASN A 66 -23.55 0.14 1.54
CA ASN A 66 -23.67 1.44 0.88
C ASN A 66 -22.28 1.95 0.48
N LEU A 67 -21.93 1.80 -0.80
CA LEU A 67 -20.59 2.13 -1.32
C LEU A 67 -20.23 3.60 -1.14
N ASP A 68 -21.17 4.54 -1.31
CA ASP A 68 -20.92 5.96 -1.05
C ASP A 68 -20.51 6.23 0.41
N LYS A 69 -21.17 5.54 1.36
CA LYS A 69 -20.83 5.62 2.79
C LYS A 69 -19.43 5.02 3.05
N VAL A 70 -19.13 3.88 2.44
CA VAL A 70 -17.84 3.20 2.56
C VAL A 70 -16.70 4.10 2.08
N LEU A 71 -16.82 4.70 0.89
CA LEU A 71 -15.80 5.58 0.31
C LEU A 71 -15.58 6.83 1.17
N LYS A 72 -16.65 7.49 1.61
CA LYS A 72 -16.56 8.67 2.48
C LYS A 72 -15.87 8.35 3.80
N LEU A 73 -16.26 7.25 4.44
CA LEU A 73 -15.66 6.83 5.71
C LEU A 73 -14.18 6.48 5.53
N ALA A 74 -13.82 5.78 4.45
CA ALA A 74 -12.43 5.43 4.18
C ALA A 74 -11.52 6.66 4.00
N VAL A 75 -12.00 7.69 3.28
CA VAL A 75 -11.28 8.96 3.12
C VAL A 75 -11.19 9.71 4.46
N GLN A 76 -12.26 9.74 5.24
CA GLN A 76 -12.27 10.38 6.57
C GLN A 76 -11.27 9.73 7.52
N GLU A 77 -11.26 8.40 7.63
CA GLU A 77 -10.34 7.69 8.52
C GLU A 77 -8.88 7.84 8.07
N ALA A 78 -8.63 7.88 6.75
CA ALA A 78 -7.30 8.16 6.21
C ALA A 78 -6.81 9.56 6.59
N GLY A 79 -7.68 10.57 6.51
CA GLY A 79 -7.35 11.95 6.87
C GLY A 79 -7.13 12.22 8.36
N LYS A 80 -7.53 11.28 9.24
CA LYS A 80 -7.28 11.36 10.69
C LYS A 80 -5.87 10.89 11.07
N ASP A 81 -5.19 10.13 10.22
CA ASP A 81 -3.80 9.69 10.48
C ASP A 81 -2.84 10.86 10.22
N PRO A 82 -2.07 11.32 11.23
CA PRO A 82 -1.17 12.46 11.06
C PRO A 82 -0.03 12.20 10.06
N ARG A 83 0.27 10.92 9.77
CA ARG A 83 1.34 10.53 8.82
C ARG A 83 0.87 10.57 7.36
N VAL A 84 -0.44 10.75 7.14
CA VAL A 84 -1.04 10.91 5.82
C VAL A 84 -1.04 12.38 5.44
N LEU A 85 -0.51 12.68 4.26
CA LEU A 85 -0.48 14.02 3.70
C LEU A 85 -1.89 14.52 3.38
N LYS A 86 -2.12 15.81 3.64
CA LYS A 86 -3.34 16.53 3.23
C LYS A 86 -3.31 16.94 1.77
N THR A 87 -2.12 17.10 1.21
CA THR A 87 -1.89 17.51 -0.18
C THR A 87 -0.82 16.59 -0.78
N PRO A 88 -1.15 15.72 -1.75
CA PRO A 88 -2.48 15.46 -2.29
C PRO A 88 -3.41 14.77 -1.28
N PRO A 89 -4.72 15.07 -1.28
CA PRO A 89 -5.66 14.49 -0.33
C PRO A 89 -5.87 12.99 -0.59
N PRO A 90 -6.21 12.21 0.46
CA PRO A 90 -6.59 10.82 0.30
C PRO A 90 -7.85 10.69 -0.57
N SER A 91 -7.91 9.63 -1.38
CA SER A 91 -9.04 9.31 -2.26
C SER A 91 -9.37 7.83 -2.16
N ALA A 92 -10.66 7.50 -2.14
CA ALA A 92 -11.14 6.12 -2.18
C ALA A 92 -11.96 5.89 -3.45
N VAL A 93 -11.79 4.75 -4.09
CA VAL A 93 -12.53 4.35 -5.30
C VAL A 93 -12.96 2.89 -5.21
N VAL A 94 -14.09 2.57 -5.85
CA VAL A 94 -14.44 1.18 -6.16
C VAL A 94 -13.51 0.71 -7.28
N ALA A 95 -12.76 -0.35 -7.03
CA ALA A 95 -11.73 -0.84 -7.94
C ALA A 95 -12.18 -2.07 -8.74
N SER A 96 -12.98 -2.95 -8.12
CA SER A 96 -13.43 -4.20 -8.70
C SER A 96 -14.72 -4.69 -8.06
N PHE A 97 -15.46 -5.51 -8.81
CA PHE A 97 -16.52 -6.37 -8.29
C PHE A 97 -15.96 -7.79 -8.34
N ASP A 98 -15.53 -8.31 -7.18
CA ASP A 98 -14.90 -9.62 -7.04
C ASP A 98 -15.94 -10.68 -6.62
N ASP A 99 -15.60 -11.97 -6.72
CA ASP A 99 -16.56 -13.07 -6.52
C ASP A 99 -17.32 -13.05 -5.19
N ASN A 100 -16.69 -12.52 -4.13
CA ASN A 100 -17.26 -12.51 -2.78
C ASN A 100 -17.30 -11.11 -2.14
N ALA A 101 -16.83 -10.07 -2.83
CA ALA A 101 -16.70 -8.73 -2.25
C ALA A 101 -16.67 -7.65 -3.33
N VAL A 102 -17.02 -6.43 -2.96
CA VAL A 102 -16.70 -5.23 -3.74
C VAL A 102 -15.32 -4.73 -3.29
N GLY A 103 -14.35 -4.71 -4.20
CA GLY A 103 -13.00 -4.26 -3.95
C GLY A 103 -12.91 -2.74 -3.92
N ILE A 104 -12.48 -2.18 -2.79
CA ILE A 104 -12.26 -0.75 -2.58
C ILE A 104 -10.76 -0.47 -2.50
N LYS A 105 -10.30 0.57 -3.19
CA LYS A 105 -8.92 1.07 -3.11
C LYS A 105 -8.89 2.46 -2.49
N LEU A 106 -8.23 2.57 -1.35
CA LEU A 106 -7.86 3.83 -0.72
C LEU A 106 -6.44 4.21 -1.15
N ASN A 107 -6.30 5.35 -1.80
CA ASN A 107 -5.03 5.95 -2.19
C ASN A 107 -4.72 7.14 -1.29
N CYS A 108 -3.53 7.16 -0.70
CA CYS A 108 -3.05 8.28 0.09
C CYS A 108 -1.55 8.48 -0.13
N CYS A 109 -1.06 9.67 0.19
CA CYS A 109 0.37 9.93 0.25
C CYS A 109 0.80 9.99 1.71
N VAL A 110 1.92 9.37 2.05
CA VAL A 110 2.50 9.39 3.39
C VAL A 110 3.73 10.28 3.41
N GLU A 111 4.04 10.90 4.54
CA GLU A 111 5.22 11.77 4.71
C GLU A 111 6.55 11.02 4.63
N ASN A 112 6.57 9.77 5.08
CA ASN A 112 7.76 8.94 5.10
C ASN A 112 7.48 7.53 4.55
N VAL A 113 8.03 7.24 3.36
CA VAL A 113 7.90 5.92 2.71
C VAL A 113 8.45 4.77 3.56
N LEU A 114 9.44 5.03 4.43
CA LEU A 114 10.01 3.97 5.27
C LEU A 114 8.99 3.45 6.28
N GLN A 115 8.02 4.28 6.68
CA GLN A 115 6.93 3.92 7.57
C GLN A 115 5.70 3.40 6.82
N ARG A 116 5.79 3.18 5.49
CA ARG A 116 4.65 2.80 4.65
C ARG A 116 3.93 1.55 5.20
N ALA A 117 4.67 0.53 5.61
CA ALA A 117 4.10 -0.71 6.12
C ALA A 117 3.30 -0.48 7.43
N ASP A 118 3.86 0.32 8.35
CA ASP A 118 3.22 0.64 9.63
C ASP A 118 1.98 1.54 9.45
N VAL A 119 2.05 2.49 8.51
CA VAL A 119 0.90 3.32 8.15
C VAL A 119 -0.19 2.48 7.50
N GLN A 120 0.17 1.61 6.56
CA GLN A 120 -0.76 0.69 5.89
C GLN A 120 -1.49 -0.19 6.91
N SER A 121 -0.75 -0.85 7.80
CA SER A 121 -1.33 -1.70 8.85
C SER A 121 -2.25 -0.89 9.78
N GLY A 122 -1.81 0.28 10.24
CA GLY A 122 -2.62 1.16 11.08
C GLY A 122 -3.91 1.64 10.42
N LEU A 123 -3.85 1.94 9.12
CA LEU A 123 -5.03 2.29 8.33
C LEU A 123 -6.00 1.11 8.18
N MET A 124 -5.49 -0.10 7.91
CA MET A 124 -6.34 -1.30 7.81
C MET A 124 -7.08 -1.59 9.12
N ILE A 125 -6.41 -1.48 10.26
CA ILE A 125 -7.01 -1.66 11.59
C ILE A 125 -8.10 -0.59 11.85
N ARG A 126 -7.81 0.68 11.53
CA ARG A 126 -8.79 1.77 11.66
C ARG A 126 -10.01 1.56 10.78
N LEU A 127 -9.81 1.21 9.52
CA LEU A 127 -10.89 0.93 8.57
C LEU A 127 -11.75 -0.24 9.05
N HIS A 128 -11.14 -1.33 9.53
CA HIS A 128 -11.87 -2.47 10.09
C HIS A 128 -12.78 -2.06 11.25
N LYS A 129 -12.25 -1.27 12.20
CA LYS A 129 -13.03 -0.76 13.33
C LYS A 129 -14.16 0.17 12.88
N ALA A 130 -13.85 1.13 12.01
CA ALA A 130 -14.82 2.10 11.51
C ALA A 130 -15.95 1.45 10.70
N PHE A 131 -15.64 0.44 9.89
CA PHE A 131 -16.63 -0.36 9.17
C PHE A 131 -17.54 -1.14 10.13
N GLY A 132 -16.97 -1.80 11.15
CA GLY A 132 -17.75 -2.48 12.19
C GLY A 132 -18.70 -1.54 12.93
N GLU A 133 -18.24 -0.36 13.36
CA GLU A 133 -19.07 0.66 14.03
C GLU A 133 -20.18 1.23 13.15
N ASN A 134 -20.02 1.16 11.82
CA ASN A 134 -20.97 1.70 10.84
C ASN A 134 -21.87 0.64 10.19
N GLY A 135 -21.80 -0.62 10.64
CA GLY A 135 -22.57 -1.74 10.11
C GLY A 135 -22.16 -2.17 8.70
N ILE A 136 -20.91 -1.91 8.30
CA ILE A 136 -20.35 -2.34 7.02
C ILE A 136 -19.66 -3.67 7.25
N ASP A 137 -20.23 -4.74 6.69
CA ASP A 137 -19.70 -6.09 6.83
C ASP A 137 -18.54 -6.33 5.86
N ILE A 138 -17.49 -6.99 6.36
CA ILE A 138 -16.34 -7.41 5.55
C ILE A 138 -16.56 -8.88 5.23
N PRO A 139 -16.84 -9.24 3.97
CA PRO A 139 -17.29 -10.57 3.61
C PRO A 139 -16.15 -11.57 3.78
N PHE A 140 -16.45 -12.66 4.49
CA PHE A 140 -15.64 -13.87 4.44
C PHE A 140 -16.03 -14.67 3.19
N PRO A 141 -15.12 -15.49 2.62
CA PRO A 141 -15.44 -16.30 1.44
C PRO A 141 -16.68 -17.18 1.71
N ARG A 142 -17.78 -16.96 0.97
CA ARG A 142 -19.01 -17.76 1.10
C ARG A 142 -19.10 -18.73 -0.06
N ARG A 143 -19.10 -20.03 0.24
CA ARG A 143 -19.34 -21.07 -0.77
C ARG A 143 -20.81 -21.47 -0.73
N VAL A 144 -21.59 -21.04 -1.73
CA VAL A 144 -22.99 -21.47 -1.87
C VAL A 144 -23.02 -22.83 -2.57
N VAL A 145 -23.41 -23.88 -1.84
CA VAL A 145 -23.61 -25.22 -2.40
C VAL A 145 -25.09 -25.40 -2.74
N SER A 146 -25.44 -25.40 -4.02
CA SER A 146 -26.79 -25.72 -4.46
C SER A 146 -26.90 -27.23 -4.71
N LEU A 147 -27.53 -27.96 -3.79
CA LEU A 147 -27.88 -29.37 -3.97
C LEU A 147 -29.11 -29.46 -4.87
N LYS A 148 -28.91 -29.76 -6.16
CA LYS A 148 -30.01 -30.21 -7.02
C LYS A 148 -30.41 -31.62 -6.59
N LYS A 149 -31.62 -31.77 -6.07
CA LYS A 149 -32.20 -33.08 -5.78
C LYS A 149 -32.38 -33.83 -7.11
N SER A 150 -31.57 -34.86 -7.33
CA SER A 150 -31.71 -35.76 -8.48
C SER A 150 -33.13 -36.33 -8.49
N PRO A 151 -33.84 -36.38 -9.63
CA PRO A 151 -35.15 -36.99 -9.68
C PRO A 151 -34.99 -38.45 -9.26
N SER A 152 -35.69 -38.85 -8.20
CA SER A 152 -35.68 -40.23 -7.72
C SER A 152 -36.04 -41.14 -8.89
N ALA A 153 -35.16 -42.09 -9.19
CA ALA A 153 -35.47 -43.16 -10.12
C ALA A 153 -36.69 -43.89 -9.56
N ARG A 154 -37.85 -43.66 -10.19
CA ARG A 154 -39.06 -44.46 -9.95
C ARG A 154 -38.68 -45.90 -10.29
N HIS A 155 -38.42 -46.69 -9.27
CA HIS A 155 -38.33 -48.13 -9.37
C HIS A 155 -39.70 -48.59 -9.89
N ARG A 156 -39.74 -48.98 -11.17
CA ARG A 156 -40.89 -49.67 -11.74
C ARG A 156 -40.83 -51.08 -11.20
N ASP A 157 -41.57 -51.34 -10.14
CA ASP A 157 -42.03 -52.69 -9.84
C ASP A 157 -42.80 -53.19 -11.07
N ARG A 158 -42.27 -54.24 -11.71
CA ARG A 158 -43.01 -55.06 -12.67
C ARG A 158 -42.90 -56.51 -12.20
N PHE A 159 -44.05 -57.00 -11.77
CA PHE A 159 -44.60 -58.37 -11.79
C PHE A 159 -43.72 -59.52 -11.34
#